data_AF-A0A3B8YZH8-F1
#
_entry.id   AF-A0A3B8YZH8-F1
#
_cell.length_a   1.000
_cell.length_b   1.000
_cell.length_c   1.000
_cell.angle_alpha   90.00
_cell.angle_beta   90.00
_cell.angle_gamma   90.00
#
_symmetry.space_group_name_H-M   'P 1'
#
loop_
_entity.id
_entity.type
_entity.pdbx_description
1 polymer ?
#
loop_
_entity_poly.entity_id
_entity_poly.type
_entity_poly.pdbx_seq_one_letter_code
_entity_poly.pdbx_strand_id
1 'polypeptide(L)'
;MLPAMNKNSVWILYIGCALAILLGSGEIATGAWWLIAILAVTHLAEFVVKRDVMVRAGGSMGNHFVQTMIYGFFHWKPIEDGQNADS
;
A
#
# COMPACT_ATOMS: atom_id res chain seq x y z
N MET A 1 -18.83 16.48 6.26
CA MET A 1 -18.32 16.24 4.89
C MET A 1 -16.83 15.99 5.02
N LEU A 2 -16.42 14.72 5.11
CA LEU A 2 -15.00 14.37 5.24
C LEU A 2 -14.31 14.62 3.90
N PRO A 3 -13.13 15.27 3.86
CA PRO A 3 -12.43 15.51 2.60
C PRO A 3 -12.14 14.18 1.92
N ALA A 4 -12.49 14.08 0.63
CA ALA A 4 -12.15 12.93 -0.20
C ALA A 4 -10.62 12.77 -0.19
N MET A 5 -10.13 11.75 0.50
CA MET A 5 -8.72 11.42 0.54
C MET A 5 -8.27 11.06 -0.88
N ASN A 6 -7.40 11.89 -1.47
CA ASN A 6 -6.91 11.69 -2.83
C ASN A 6 -6.19 10.34 -2.94
N LYS A 7 -6.74 9.41 -3.71
CA LYS A 7 -6.17 8.08 -4.06
C LYS A 7 -4.78 8.16 -4.72
N ASN A 8 -4.31 9.36 -5.03
CA ASN A 8 -3.06 9.65 -5.71
C ASN A 8 -1.81 9.60 -4.80
N SER A 9 -1.97 9.33 -3.50
CA SER A 9 -0.88 9.57 -2.53
C SER A 9 0.29 8.58 -2.60
N VAL A 10 0.05 7.28 -2.85
CA VAL A 10 1.14 6.27 -2.81
C VAL A 10 2.00 6.30 -4.08
N TRP A 11 1.40 6.61 -5.22
CA TRP A 11 2.10 6.70 -6.50
C TRP A 11 3.12 7.84 -6.52
N ILE A 12 2.84 8.94 -5.82
CA ILE A 12 3.81 10.04 -5.67
C ILE A 12 5.08 9.55 -4.97
N LEU A 13 4.94 8.69 -3.95
CA LEU A 13 6.09 8.10 -3.25
C LEU A 13 6.88 7.17 -4.17
N TYR A 14 6.22 6.30 -4.92
CA TYR A 14 6.90 5.40 -5.86
C TYR A 14 7.60 6.14 -6.99
N ILE A 15 6.95 7.13 -7.60
CA ILE A 15 7.54 7.95 -8.67
C ILE A 15 8.71 8.77 -8.09
N GLY A 16 8.54 9.38 -6.92
CA GLY A 16 9.60 10.13 -6.25
C GLY A 16 10.82 9.26 -5.95
N CYS A 17 10.62 8.05 -5.42
CA CYS A 17 11.70 7.10 -5.18
C CYS A 17 12.37 6.65 -6.48
N ALA A 18 11.59 6.34 -7.52
CA ALA A 18 12.13 5.95 -8.82
C ALA A 18 13.01 7.04 -9.42
N LEU A 19 12.56 8.30 -9.39
CA LEU A 19 13.35 9.45 -9.84
C LEU A 19 14.61 9.64 -8.97
N ALA A 20 14.50 9.52 -7.65
CA ALA A 20 15.64 9.63 -6.73
C ALA A 20 16.69 8.52 -6.94
N ILE A 21 16.27 7.31 -7.32
CA ILE A 21 17.18 6.20 -7.63
C ILE A 21 17.83 6.39 -9.01
N LEU A 22 17.05 6.80 -10.02
CA LEU A 22 17.54 6.91 -11.40
C LEU A 22 18.40 8.15 -11.65
N LEU A 23 18.07 9.26 -10.99
CA LEU A 23 18.69 10.57 -11.22
C LEU A 23 19.54 11.04 -10.03
N GLY A 24 19.33 10.48 -8.85
CA GLY A 24 20.11 10.80 -7.66
C GLY A 24 21.41 9.99 -7.57
N SER A 25 22.25 10.35 -6.61
CA SER A 25 23.49 9.61 -6.30
C SER A 25 23.77 9.62 -4.79
N GLY A 26 24.66 8.74 -4.34
CA GLY A 26 25.09 8.66 -2.95
C GLY A 26 23.92 8.40 -1.98
N GLU A 27 23.79 9.27 -0.98
CA GLU A 27 22.80 9.14 0.09
C GLU A 27 21.36 9.27 -0.41
N ILE A 28 21.11 10.04 -1.47
CA ILE A 28 19.75 10.23 -2.01
C ILE A 28 19.22 8.92 -2.60
N ALA A 29 20.00 8.28 -3.46
CA ALA A 29 19.63 7.00 -4.06
C ALA A 29 19.53 5.91 -2.99
N THR A 30 20.45 5.91 -2.01
CA THR A 30 20.44 4.95 -0.90
C THR A 30 19.20 5.11 -0.02
N GLY A 31 18.83 6.35 0.33
CA GLY A 31 17.62 6.64 1.10
C GLY A 31 16.34 6.22 0.36
N ALA A 32 16.27 6.43 -0.95
CA ALA A 32 15.15 5.98 -1.76
C ALA A 32 15.01 4.45 -1.81
N TRP A 33 16.12 3.71 -1.88
CA TRP A 33 16.11 2.24 -1.76
C TRP A 33 15.59 1.77 -0.41
N TRP A 34 16.06 2.39 0.68
CA TRP A 34 15.56 2.09 2.02
C TRP A 34 14.07 2.40 2.17
N LEU A 35 13.60 3.52 1.62
CA LEU A 35 12.19 3.87 1.67
C LEU A 35 11.33 2.84 0.92
N ILE A 36 11.73 2.39 -0.27
CA ILE A 36 11.05 1.31 -0.99
C ILE A 36 11.04 0.01 -0.17
N ALA A 37 12.17 -0.36 0.43
CA ALA A 37 12.26 -1.56 1.24
C ALA A 37 11.32 -1.50 2.46
N ILE A 38 11.26 -0.36 3.16
CA ILE A 38 10.36 -0.15 4.31
C ILE A 38 8.89 -0.21 3.86
N LEU A 39 8.54 0.43 2.74
CA LEU A 39 7.18 0.37 2.19
C LEU A 39 6.78 -1.07 1.85
N ALA A 40 7.66 -1.82 1.19
CA ALA A 40 7.40 -3.22 0.84
C ALA A 40 7.19 -4.08 2.10
N VAL A 41 8.02 -3.93 3.12
CA VAL A 41 7.87 -4.64 4.41
C VAL A 41 6.56 -4.23 5.11
N THR A 42 6.20 -2.96 5.07
CA THR A 42 4.96 -2.45 5.67
C THR A 42 3.74 -3.05 4.99
N HIS A 43 3.68 -3.03 3.65
CA HIS A 43 2.58 -3.64 2.90
C HIS A 43 2.49 -5.15 3.10
N LEU A 44 3.63 -5.84 3.23
CA LEU A 44 3.63 -7.26 3.57
C LEU A 44 3.03 -7.50 4.96
N ALA A 45 3.42 -6.70 5.96
CA ALA A 45 2.85 -6.77 7.30
C ALA A 45 1.34 -6.47 7.29
N GLU A 46 0.91 -5.45 6.55
CA GLU A 46 -0.52 -5.14 6.37
C GLU A 46 -1.28 -6.32 5.77
N PHE A 47 -0.74 -6.97 4.73
CA PHE A 47 -1.38 -8.14 4.12
C PHE A 47 -1.56 -9.28 5.12
N VAL A 48 -0.56 -9.53 5.96
CA VAL A 48 -0.64 -10.57 6.99
C VAL A 48 -1.67 -10.21 8.07
N VAL A 49 -1.64 -8.97 8.58
CA VAL A 49 -2.55 -8.50 9.64
C VAL A 49 -4.00 -8.45 9.16
N LYS A 50 -4.21 -8.06 7.90
CA LYS A 50 -5.55 -7.88 7.31
C LYS A 50 -5.99 -9.07 6.46
N ARG A 51 -5.31 -10.20 6.56
CA ARG A 51 -5.64 -11.44 5.84
C ARG A 51 -7.10 -11.85 6.06
N ASP A 52 -7.58 -11.76 7.30
CA ASP A 52 -8.95 -12.19 7.63
C ASP A 52 -10.01 -11.29 6.96
N VAL A 53 -9.76 -9.98 6.88
CA VAL A 53 -10.62 -9.03 6.15
C VAL A 53 -10.72 -9.43 4.68
N MET A 54 -9.58 -9.77 4.06
CA MET A 54 -9.50 -10.16 2.65
C MET A 54 -10.16 -11.51 2.39
N VAL A 55 -9.96 -12.49 3.29
CA VAL A 55 -10.62 -13.80 3.20
C VAL A 55 -12.14 -13.66 3.26
N ARG A 56 -12.65 -12.81 4.17
CA ARG A 56 -14.10 -12.53 4.29
C ARG A 56 -14.67 -11.81 3.07
N ALA A 57 -13.88 -10.94 2.44
CA ALA A 57 -14.28 -10.25 1.21
C ALA A 57 -14.44 -11.20 0.01
N GLY A 58 -13.84 -12.40 0.09
CA GLY A 58 -13.86 -13.39 -0.98
C GLY A 58 -12.96 -13.01 -2.15
N GLY A 59 -13.03 -13.78 -3.23
CA GLY A 59 -12.19 -13.56 -4.42
C GLY A 59 -10.78 -14.16 -4.30
N SER A 60 -9.85 -13.67 -5.13
CA SER A 60 -8.50 -14.23 -5.23
C SER A 60 -7.56 -13.61 -4.19
N MET A 61 -7.02 -14.45 -3.29
CA MET A 61 -6.01 -14.03 -2.31
C MET A 61 -4.73 -13.49 -2.97
N GLY A 62 -4.35 -14.01 -4.15
CA GLY A 62 -3.21 -13.48 -4.90
C GLY A 62 -3.47 -12.05 -5.41
N ASN A 63 -4.71 -11.75 -5.82
CA ASN A 63 -5.07 -10.40 -6.22
C ASN A 63 -5.06 -9.43 -5.03
N HIS A 64 -5.60 -9.84 -3.87
CA HIS A 64 -5.53 -9.04 -2.65
C HIS A 64 -4.09 -8.79 -2.19
N PHE A 65 -3.21 -9.78 -2.34
CA PHE A 65 -1.78 -9.59 -2.07
C PHE A 65 -1.18 -8.51 -2.95
N VAL A 66 -1.33 -8.62 -4.28
CA VAL A 66 -0.79 -7.63 -5.22
C VAL A 66 -1.38 -6.24 -4.98
N GLN A 67 -2.70 -6.15 -4.75
CA GLN A 67 -3.35 -4.88 -4.46
C GLN A 67 -2.87 -4.27 -3.15
N THR A 68 -2.61 -5.07 -2.11
CA THR A 68 -1.99 -4.59 -0.86
C THR A 68 -0.55 -4.17 -1.07
N MET A 69 0.22 -4.87 -1.90
CA MET A 69 1.60 -4.49 -2.20
C MET A 69 1.72 -3.17 -2.96
N ILE A 70 0.73 -2.83 -3.78
CA ILE A 70 0.71 -1.58 -4.58
C ILE A 70 0.05 -0.44 -3.80
N TYR A 71 -1.08 -0.70 -3.13
CA TYR A 71 -1.95 0.32 -2.56
C TYR A 71 -2.01 0.31 -1.03
N GLY A 72 -1.49 -0.73 -0.38
CA GLY A 72 -1.46 -0.89 1.08
C GLY A 72 -2.84 -0.67 1.71
N PHE A 73 -2.86 0.19 2.72
CA PHE A 73 -4.03 0.68 3.44
C PHE A 73 -5.22 1.05 2.55
N PHE A 74 -4.99 1.68 1.40
CA PHE A 74 -6.07 2.13 0.52
C PHE A 74 -6.83 0.99 -0.15
N HIS A 75 -6.26 -0.22 -0.18
CA HIS A 75 -6.93 -1.41 -0.70
C HIS A 75 -7.85 -2.05 0.34
N TRP A 76 -7.32 -2.37 1.54
CA TRP A 76 -8.08 -3.17 2.51
C TRP A 76 -9.02 -2.35 3.39
N LYS A 77 -8.75 -1.05 3.61
CA LYS A 77 -9.59 -0.25 4.49
C LYS A 77 -11.03 -0.10 4.00
N PRO A 78 -11.31 0.20 2.72
CA PRO A 78 -12.69 0.26 2.24
C PRO A 78 -13.44 -1.08 2.39
N ILE A 79 -12.73 -2.20 2.30
CA ILE A 79 -13.29 -3.55 2.50
C ILE A 79 -13.70 -3.74 3.96
N GLU A 80 -12.80 -3.41 4.90
CA GLU A 80 -13.07 -3.49 6.33
C GLU A 80 -14.20 -2.56 6.75
N ASP A 81 -14.18 -1.30 6.30
CA ASP A 81 -15.21 -0.32 6.60
C ASP A 81 -16.59 -0.78 6.07
N GLY A 82 -16.64 -1.45 4.91
CA GLY A 82 -17.86 -2.05 4.38
C GLY A 82 -18.38 -3.24 5.20
N GLN A 83 -17.49 -4.14 5.63
CA GLN A 83 -17.86 -5.30 6.46
C GLN A 83 -18.42 -4.89 7.83
N ASN A 84 -17.86 -3.82 8.42
CA ASN A 84 -18.32 -3.31 9.71
C ASN A 84 -19.64 -2.52 9.62
N ALA A 85 -20.02 -2.06 8.42
CA ALA A 85 -21.31 -1.39 8.21
C ALA A 85 -22.48 -2.37 8.07
N ASP A 86 -22.18 -3.62 7.67
CA ASP A 86 -23.16 -4.68 7.44
C ASP A 86 -23.37 -5.60 8.68
N SER A 87 -22.63 -5.37 9.77
CA SER A 87 -22.68 -6.12 11.04
C SER A 87 -23.48 -5.40 12.13
#